data_AF-A0A2H0NYZ6-F1
#
_entry.id   AF-A0A2H0NYZ6-F1
#
_cell.length_a   1.000
_cell.length_b   1.000
_cell.length_c   1.000
_cell.angle_alpha   90.00
_cell.angle_beta   90.00
_cell.angle_gamma   90.00
#
_symmetry.space_group_name_H-M   'P 1'
#
loop_
_entity.id
_entity.type
_entity.pdbx_description
1 polymer ?
#
loop_
_entity_poly.entity_id
_entity_poly.type
_entity_poly.pdbx_seq_one_letter_code
_entity_poly.pdbx_strand_id
1 'polypeptide(L)'
;MPRTTYAHEGQEAPEATPVYANLKKGFGMVPNVVKLVGHSGPVTQAFGGLLDVYFNKLSLTPRVREIAYLTVARANECGYCQGHHVPMGKAAGLT
;
A
#
# COMPACT_ATOMS: atom_id res chain seq x y z
N MET A 1 12.78 -9.55 2.04
CA MET A 1 11.87 -9.90 3.15
C MET A 1 12.01 -8.86 4.25
N PRO A 2 10.95 -8.60 5.05
CA PRO A 2 11.04 -7.60 6.11
C PRO A 2 12.06 -8.07 7.17
N ARG A 3 12.69 -7.13 7.87
CA ARG A 3 13.56 -7.44 9.02
C ARG A 3 12.80 -7.55 10.33
N THR A 4 11.53 -7.15 10.32
CA THR A 4 10.59 -7.31 11.43
C THR A 4 9.49 -8.28 11.00
N THR A 5 8.85 -8.92 11.96
CA THR A 5 7.68 -9.75 11.69
C THR A 5 6.51 -8.89 11.21
N TYR A 6 5.62 -9.49 10.45
CA TYR A 6 4.37 -8.86 10.07
C TYR A 6 3.33 -9.02 11.19
N ALA A 7 2.55 -7.97 11.42
CA ALA A 7 1.28 -8.07 12.13
C ALA A 7 0.26 -8.69 11.17
N HIS A 8 0.13 -10.02 11.22
CA HIS A 8 -0.86 -10.75 10.43
C HIS A 8 -2.29 -10.43 10.91
N GLU A 9 -3.29 -10.67 10.06
CA GLU A 9 -4.69 -10.52 10.45
C GLU A 9 -5.00 -11.33 11.73
N GLY A 10 -5.63 -10.67 12.71
CA GLY A 10 -5.89 -11.20 14.05
C GLY A 10 -4.72 -11.03 15.03
N GLN A 11 -3.59 -10.47 14.59
CA GLN A 11 -2.41 -10.18 15.40
C GLN A 11 -2.00 -8.70 15.35
N GLU A 12 -2.70 -7.88 14.57
CA GLU A 12 -2.51 -6.44 14.52
C GLU A 12 -3.02 -5.73 15.77
N ALA A 13 -2.54 -4.49 15.99
CA ALA A 13 -3.05 -3.64 17.05
C ALA A 13 -4.58 -3.41 16.87
N PRO A 14 -5.38 -3.30 17.95
CA PRO A 14 -6.84 -3.18 17.84
C PRO A 14 -7.32 -2.06 16.91
N GLU A 15 -6.62 -0.94 16.93
CA GLU A 15 -6.90 0.24 16.09
C GLU A 15 -6.50 0.09 14.61
N ALA A 16 -5.72 -0.94 14.27
CA ALA A 16 -5.34 -1.31 12.90
C ALA A 16 -6.39 -2.20 12.21
N THR A 17 -7.16 -2.98 12.96
CA THR A 17 -8.16 -3.92 12.42
C THR A 17 -9.15 -3.28 11.45
N PRO A 18 -9.73 -2.08 11.71
CA PRO A 18 -10.63 -1.44 10.74
C PRO A 18 -9.94 -1.07 9.42
N VAL A 19 -8.67 -0.65 9.49
CA VAL A 19 -7.87 -0.34 8.29
C VAL A 19 -7.62 -1.60 7.47
N TYR A 20 -7.29 -2.71 8.14
CA TYR A 20 -7.09 -4.01 7.49
C TYR A 20 -8.36 -4.47 6.78
N ALA A 21 -9.51 -4.39 7.44
CA ALA A 21 -10.80 -4.76 6.87
C ALA A 21 -11.12 -3.93 5.61
N ASN A 22 -10.89 -2.61 5.66
CA ASN A 22 -11.11 -1.72 4.52
C ASN A 22 -10.17 -2.04 3.34
N LEU A 23 -8.89 -2.26 3.62
CA LEU A 23 -7.92 -2.61 2.58
C LEU A 23 -8.21 -3.97 1.96
N LYS A 24 -8.62 -4.96 2.75
CA LYS A 24 -9.04 -6.26 2.24
C LYS A 24 -10.27 -6.15 1.34
N LYS A 25 -11.24 -5.31 1.71
CA LYS A 25 -12.41 -5.03 0.87
C LYS A 25 -12.03 -4.36 -0.46
N GLY A 26 -11.07 -3.44 -0.45
CA GLY A 26 -10.66 -2.68 -1.65
C GLY A 26 -9.68 -3.43 -2.56
N PHE A 27 -8.70 -4.12 -1.99
CA PHE A 27 -7.59 -4.76 -2.71
C PHE A 27 -7.65 -6.29 -2.70
N GLY A 28 -8.60 -6.90 -2.00
CA GLY A 28 -8.68 -8.35 -1.80
C GLY A 28 -7.67 -8.90 -0.78
N MET A 29 -6.75 -8.08 -0.28
CA MET A 29 -5.71 -8.45 0.67
C MET A 29 -5.24 -7.25 1.50
N VAL A 30 -4.55 -7.51 2.61
CA VAL A 30 -3.78 -6.49 3.34
C VAL A 30 -2.35 -6.43 2.79
N PRO A 31 -1.90 -5.30 2.21
CA PRO A 31 -0.55 -5.16 1.68
C PRO A 31 0.53 -5.41 2.75
N ASN A 32 1.67 -5.99 2.36
CA ASN A 32 2.76 -6.30 3.29
C ASN A 32 3.31 -5.05 4.01
N VAL A 33 3.36 -3.90 3.33
CA VAL A 33 3.77 -2.63 3.95
C VAL A 33 2.82 -2.18 5.06
N VAL A 34 1.53 -2.48 4.95
CA VAL A 34 0.54 -2.20 6.00
C VAL A 34 0.74 -3.17 7.17
N LYS A 35 0.99 -4.45 6.86
CA LYS A 35 1.33 -5.45 7.89
C LYS A 35 2.63 -5.16 8.63
N LEU A 36 3.54 -4.38 8.03
CA LEU A 36 4.75 -3.92 8.69
C LEU A 36 4.45 -2.91 9.80
N VAL A 37 3.52 -1.98 9.56
CA VAL A 37 3.14 -0.95 10.54
C VAL A 37 1.99 -1.36 11.45
N GLY A 38 1.34 -2.50 11.16
CA GLY A 38 0.19 -3.06 11.89
C GLY A 38 0.39 -3.32 13.38
N HIS A 39 1.63 -3.35 13.85
CA HIS A 39 1.96 -3.42 15.28
C HIS A 39 1.58 -2.13 16.04
N SER A 40 1.32 -1.03 15.33
CA SER A 40 0.89 0.24 15.90
C SER A 40 -0.42 0.71 15.25
N GLY A 41 -1.45 0.84 16.08
CA GLY A 41 -2.77 1.36 15.69
C GLY A 41 -2.70 2.74 15.04
N PRO A 42 -2.18 3.76 15.74
CA PRO A 42 -2.10 5.12 15.21
C PRO A 42 -1.32 5.23 13.90
N VAL A 43 -0.19 4.53 13.79
CA VAL A 43 0.61 4.51 12.55
C VAL A 43 -0.17 3.85 11.42
N THR A 44 -0.88 2.75 11.70
CA THR A 44 -1.68 2.06 10.68
C THR A 44 -2.85 2.90 10.21
N GLN A 45 -3.52 3.65 11.11
CA GLN A 45 -4.59 4.58 10.73
C GLN A 45 -4.08 5.71 9.84
N ALA A 46 -2.96 6.34 10.23
CA ALA A 46 -2.32 7.37 9.41
C ALA A 46 -1.93 6.84 8.02
N PHE A 47 -1.35 5.63 7.98
CA PHE A 47 -0.95 4.99 6.73
C PHE A 47 -2.16 4.61 5.87
N GLY A 48 -3.24 4.10 6.47
CA GLY A 48 -4.50 3.83 5.77
C GLY A 48 -5.09 5.09 5.14
N GLY A 49 -5.09 6.21 5.87
CA GLY A 49 -5.50 7.51 5.34
C GLY A 49 -4.63 7.96 4.16
N LEU A 50 -3.31 7.78 4.25
CA LEU A 50 -2.39 8.07 3.15
C LEU A 50 -2.70 7.23 1.90
N LEU A 51 -2.97 5.93 2.07
CA LEU A 51 -3.33 5.05 0.95
C LEU A 51 -4.65 5.46 0.31
N ASP A 52 -5.66 5.82 1.10
CA ASP A 52 -6.94 6.31 0.58
C ASP A 52 -6.77 7.59 -0.25
N VAL A 53 -5.94 8.54 0.24
CA VAL A 53 -5.61 9.74 -0.54
C VAL A 53 -4.93 9.37 -1.85
N TYR A 54 -3.90 8.53 -1.80
CA TYR A 54 -3.13 8.10 -2.97
C TYR A 54 -3.99 7.39 -4.03
N PHE A 55 -4.88 6.49 -3.60
CA PHE A 55 -5.65 5.67 -4.52
C PHE A 55 -6.94 6.33 -5.01
N ASN A 56 -7.61 7.12 -4.18
CA ASN A 56 -8.99 7.54 -4.43
C ASN A 56 -9.19 9.06 -4.52
N LYS A 57 -8.24 9.88 -4.05
CA LYS A 57 -8.45 11.33 -3.90
C LYS A 57 -7.48 12.21 -4.69
N LEU A 58 -6.52 11.63 -5.41
CA LEU A 58 -5.64 12.40 -6.28
C LEU A 58 -6.41 12.94 -7.49
N SER A 59 -6.04 14.14 -7.95
CA SER A 59 -6.48 14.69 -9.24
C SER A 59 -5.79 14.02 -10.44
N LEU A 60 -4.79 13.17 -10.19
CA LEU A 60 -4.07 12.42 -11.21
C LEU A 60 -4.86 11.20 -11.66
N THR A 61 -4.84 10.91 -12.96
CA THR A 61 -5.34 9.63 -13.47
C THR A 61 -4.48 8.47 -12.92
N PRO A 62 -5.03 7.25 -12.81
CA PRO A 62 -4.26 6.09 -12.38
C PRO A 62 -2.98 5.89 -13.20
N ARG A 63 -3.04 6.10 -14.51
CA ARG A 63 -1.86 6.00 -15.40
C ARG A 63 -0.75 6.96 -14.97
N VAL A 64 -1.07 8.24 -14.76
CA VAL A 64 -0.08 9.25 -14.39
C VAL A 64 0.45 9.01 -12.97
N ARG A 65 -0.43 8.61 -12.04
CA ARG A 65 -0.05 8.23 -10.68
C ARG A 65 0.99 7.10 -10.68
N GLU A 66 0.73 6.02 -11.42
CA GLU A 66 1.65 4.88 -11.46
C GLU A 66 2.96 5.20 -12.20
N ILE A 67 2.96 6.08 -13.21
CA ILE A 67 4.20 6.59 -13.83
C ILE A 67 5.07 7.30 -12.78
N ALA A 68 4.47 8.23 -12.02
CA ALA A 68 5.20 8.97 -10.99
C ALA A 68 5.76 8.02 -9.91
N TYR A 69 4.93 7.08 -9.43
CA TYR A 69 5.35 6.13 -8.42
C TYR A 69 6.46 5.20 -8.91
N LEU A 70 6.31 4.60 -10.11
CA LEU A 70 7.33 3.71 -10.67
C LEU A 70 8.64 4.43 -10.97
N THR A 71 8.57 5.71 -11.35
CA THR A 71 9.77 6.55 -11.53
C THR A 71 10.54 6.68 -10.22
N VAL A 72 9.86 7.03 -9.13
CA VAL A 72 10.46 7.15 -7.79
C VAL A 72 10.94 5.79 -7.27
N ALA A 73 10.16 4.73 -7.47
CA ALA A 73 10.51 3.37 -7.05
C ALA A 73 11.76 2.83 -7.77
N ARG A 74 11.96 3.20 -9.04
CA ARG A 74 13.18 2.89 -9.79
C ARG A 74 14.37 3.72 -9.32
N ALA A 75 14.19 5.03 -9.15
CA ALA A 75 15.24 5.93 -8.66
C ALA A 75 15.76 5.52 -7.26
N ASN A 76 14.90 4.95 -6.42
CA ASN A 76 15.25 4.45 -5.09
C ASN A 76 15.58 2.95 -5.05
N GLU A 77 15.66 2.28 -6.20
CA GLU A 77 15.96 0.83 -6.28
C GLU A 77 15.03 -0.04 -5.41
N CYS A 78 13.78 0.40 -5.20
CA CYS A 78 12.83 -0.31 -4.33
C CYS A 78 12.16 -1.47 -5.07
N GLY A 79 12.77 -2.66 -5.00
CA GLY A 79 12.22 -3.87 -5.64
C GLY A 79 10.82 -4.25 -5.18
N TYR A 80 10.49 -4.07 -3.90
CA TYR A 80 9.13 -4.31 -3.37
C TYR A 80 8.10 -3.37 -4.02
N CYS A 81 8.44 -2.08 -4.09
CA CYS A 81 7.59 -1.05 -4.66
C CYS A 81 7.35 -1.32 -6.15
N GLN A 82 8.41 -1.63 -6.91
CA GLN A 82 8.30 -1.97 -8.32
C GLN A 82 7.45 -3.24 -8.54
N GLY A 83 7.67 -4.28 -7.74
CA GLY A 83 6.91 -5.53 -7.84
C GLY A 83 5.41 -5.35 -7.61
N HIS A 84 5.01 -4.41 -6.75
CA HIS A 84 3.61 -4.11 -6.49
C HIS A 84 2.99 -3.19 -7.54
N HIS A 85 3.73 -2.18 -8.00
CA HIS A 85 3.20 -1.12 -8.85
C HIS A 85 3.33 -1.39 -10.36
N VAL A 86 4.20 -2.31 -10.80
CA VAL A 86 4.25 -2.72 -12.22
C VAL A 86 2.92 -3.35 -12.68
N PRO A 87 2.32 -4.31 -11.95
CA PRO A 87 0.99 -4.83 -12.28
C PRO A 87 -0.09 -3.74 -12.29
N MET A 88 -0.05 -2.80 -11.33
CA MET A 88 -1.00 -1.68 -11.27
C MET A 88 -0.84 -0.74 -12.46
N GLY A 89 0.41 -0.44 -12.84
CA GLY A 89 0.73 0.34 -14.03
C GLY A 89 0.17 -0.30 -15.29
N LYS A 90 0.33 -1.62 -15.44
CA LYS A 90 -0.26 -2.38 -16.55
C LYS A 90 -1.79 -2.32 -16.56
N ALA A 91 -2.43 -2.48 -15.40
CA ALA A 91 -3.88 -2.32 -15.27
C ALA A 91 -4.34 -0.88 -15.59
N ALA A 92 -3.48 0.12 -15.39
CA ALA A 92 -3.70 1.51 -15.80
C ALA A 92 -3.27 1.81 -17.26
N GLY A 93 -2.93 0.78 -18.04
CA GLY A 93 -2.62 0.86 -19.47
C GLY A 93 -1.15 1.10 -19.83
N LEU A 94 -0.22 1.02 -18.89
CA LEU A 94 1.22 1.07 -19.20
C LEU A 94 1.67 -0.25 -19.86
N THR A 95 2.60 -0.16 -20.80
CA THR A 95 3.16 -1.29 -21.55
C THR A 95 4.65 -1.42 -21.31
#